data_AF-A0A9Q3XRZ9-F1
#
_entry.id   AF-A0A9Q3XRZ9-F1
#
_cell.length_a   1.000
_cell.length_b   1.000
_cell.length_c   1.000
_cell.angle_alpha   90.00
_cell.angle_beta   90.00
_cell.angle_gamma   90.00
#
_symmetry.space_group_name_H-M   'P 1'
#
loop_
_entity.id
_entity.type
_entity.pdbx_description
1 polymer ?
#
loop_
_entity_poly.entity_id
_entity_poly.type
_entity_poly.pdbx_seq_one_letter_code
_entity_poly.pdbx_strand_id
1 'polypeptide(L)'
;MRGLFDADRPAVLRVVESKMRTSDGLLARDLIDRVSKQSGVAREVIVQRWGTGASLIADMVSEKAIAAPEYPREESFSGASREVVLAALVAALGRSLSDDVLARSAMSQALVSPLVRGLWFDFVREALEEWAAILASAAGDPDAVAGRDDEARAVVIAAGQCYARVVLSDVTPVLSDGQIVELAMTVFDGPE
;
A
#
# COMPACT_ATOMS: atom_id res chain seq x y z
N MET A 1 11.29 -24.41 22.05
CA MET A 1 12.33 -23.71 21.28
C MET A 1 11.74 -22.60 20.36
N ARG A 2 10.62 -21.95 20.73
CA ARG A 2 9.95 -20.89 19.92
C ARG A 2 10.34 -19.45 20.32
N GLY A 3 10.90 -19.23 21.51
CA GLY A 3 11.18 -17.87 22.02
C GLY A 3 12.52 -17.25 21.62
N LEU A 4 13.48 -18.04 21.14
CA LEU A 4 14.81 -17.53 20.76
C LEU A 4 14.83 -16.96 19.33
N PHE A 5 14.05 -17.54 18.42
CA PHE A 5 14.02 -17.08 17.02
C PHE A 5 13.34 -15.73 16.84
N ASP A 6 12.43 -15.32 17.74
CA ASP A 6 11.73 -14.04 17.66
C ASP A 6 12.50 -12.86 18.26
N ALA A 7 13.49 -13.11 19.12
CA ALA A 7 14.32 -12.05 19.68
C ALA A 7 15.13 -11.31 18.59
N ASP A 8 15.53 -12.03 17.54
CA ASP A 8 16.37 -11.51 16.46
C ASP A 8 15.57 -10.79 15.37
N ARG A 9 14.26 -11.08 15.24
CA ARG A 9 13.39 -10.52 14.20
C ARG A 9 13.43 -8.98 14.14
N PRO A 10 13.31 -8.25 15.26
CA PRO A 10 13.34 -6.79 15.21
C PRO A 10 14.69 -6.20 14.78
N ALA A 11 15.81 -6.89 15.05
CA ALA A 11 17.13 -6.46 14.59
C ALA A 11 17.27 -6.64 13.07
N VAL A 12 16.83 -7.78 12.55
CA VAL A 12 16.81 -8.07 11.11
C VAL A 12 15.91 -7.06 10.39
N LEU A 13 14.66 -6.90 10.82
CA LEU A 13 13.71 -6.01 10.14
C LEU A 13 14.15 -4.54 10.13
N ARG A 14 14.77 -4.03 11.21
CA ARG A 14 15.34 -2.66 11.21
C ARG A 14 16.37 -2.44 10.09
N VAL A 15 17.20 -3.44 9.80
CA VAL A 15 18.18 -3.36 8.71
C VAL A 15 17.48 -3.37 7.35
N VAL A 16 16.45 -4.21 7.18
CA VAL A 16 15.66 -4.27 5.95
C VAL A 16 14.94 -2.96 5.71
N GLU A 17 14.29 -2.39 6.72
CA GLU A 17 13.65 -1.08 6.66
C GLU A 17 14.65 -0.01 6.20
N SER A 18 15.85 0.02 6.81
CA SER A 18 16.89 0.97 6.44
C SER A 18 17.30 0.83 4.97
N LYS A 19 17.47 -0.41 4.47
CA LYS A 19 17.75 -0.67 3.04
C LYS A 19 16.60 -0.28 2.13
N MET A 20 15.37 -0.51 2.56
CA MET A 20 14.19 -0.08 1.81
C MET A 20 14.12 1.44 1.71
N ARG A 21 14.41 2.17 2.79
CA ARG A 21 14.44 3.65 2.78
C ARG A 21 15.54 4.24 1.91
N THR A 22 16.61 3.50 1.62
CA THR A 22 17.67 3.95 0.70
C THR A 22 17.55 3.34 -0.70
N SER A 23 16.58 2.44 -0.92
CA SER A 23 16.48 1.60 -2.11
C SER A 23 17.76 0.80 -2.43
N ASP A 24 18.65 0.62 -1.45
CA ASP A 24 19.98 0.04 -1.66
C ASP A 24 19.92 -1.49 -1.75
N GLY A 25 20.10 -2.00 -2.97
CA GLY A 25 20.40 -3.40 -3.22
C GLY A 25 19.30 -4.38 -2.81
N LEU A 26 18.03 -3.94 -2.75
CA LEU A 26 16.90 -4.82 -2.41
C LEU A 26 16.75 -6.03 -3.34
N LEU A 27 17.24 -5.91 -4.58
CA LEU A 27 17.25 -6.99 -5.58
C LEU A 27 18.60 -7.70 -5.68
N ALA A 28 19.58 -7.31 -4.87
CA ALA A 28 20.92 -7.88 -4.94
C ALA A 28 20.92 -9.29 -4.33
N ARG A 29 21.65 -10.21 -4.98
CA ARG A 29 21.75 -11.62 -4.55
C ARG A 29 22.36 -11.79 -3.17
N ASP A 30 23.19 -10.84 -2.74
CA ASP A 30 23.89 -10.79 -1.46
C ASP A 30 23.09 -10.02 -0.38
N LEU A 31 21.81 -9.70 -0.60
CA LEU A 31 20.97 -9.00 0.39
C LEU A 31 21.02 -9.68 1.77
N ILE A 32 20.86 -11.01 1.82
CA ILE A 32 20.89 -11.77 3.07
C ILE A 32 22.24 -11.64 3.77
N ASP A 33 23.35 -11.66 3.03
CA ASP A 33 24.69 -11.54 3.60
C ASP A 33 24.91 -10.14 4.20
N ARG A 34 24.43 -9.10 3.52
CA ARG A 34 24.48 -7.73 4.05
C ARG A 34 23.61 -7.55 5.28
N VAL A 35 22.39 -8.11 5.26
CA VAL A 35 21.47 -8.06 6.41
C VAL A 35 22.07 -8.80 7.60
N SER A 36 22.65 -9.98 7.39
CA SER A 36 23.36 -10.75 8.43
C SER A 36 24.47 -9.91 9.07
N LYS A 37 25.37 -9.34 8.26
CA LYS A 37 26.49 -8.51 8.75
C LYS A 37 26.03 -7.29 9.56
N GLN A 38 24.96 -6.62 9.12
CA GLN A 38 24.49 -5.39 9.75
C GLN A 38 23.58 -5.63 10.97
N SER A 39 22.82 -6.71 10.99
CA SER A 39 21.96 -7.07 12.12
C SER A 39 22.71 -7.82 13.23
N GLY A 40 23.88 -8.38 12.93
CA GLY A 40 24.62 -9.25 13.84
C GLY A 40 24.05 -10.66 13.94
N VAL A 41 22.98 -10.97 13.19
CA VAL A 41 22.32 -12.27 13.19
C VAL A 41 23.00 -13.19 12.17
N ALA A 42 23.28 -14.42 12.58
CA ALA A 42 23.92 -15.41 11.73
C ALA A 42 23.11 -15.64 10.44
N ARG A 43 23.82 -15.76 9.31
CA ARG A 43 23.22 -15.96 8.00
C ARG A 43 22.32 -17.20 7.97
N GLU A 44 22.76 -18.27 8.61
CA GLU A 44 22.06 -19.54 8.69
C GLU A 44 20.69 -19.37 9.37
N VAL A 45 20.63 -18.54 10.42
CA VAL A 45 19.37 -18.22 11.12
C VAL A 45 18.42 -17.45 10.20
N ILE A 46 18.93 -16.47 9.45
CA ILE A 46 18.12 -15.69 8.50
C ILE A 46 17.60 -16.60 7.37
N VAL A 47 18.46 -17.43 6.78
CA VAL A 47 18.06 -18.36 5.72
C VAL A 47 17.09 -19.42 6.25
N GLN A 48 17.30 -19.94 7.45
CA GLN A 48 16.39 -20.93 8.04
C GLN A 48 14.98 -20.35 8.28
N ARG A 49 14.89 -19.08 8.67
CA ARG A 49 13.61 -18.44 8.99
C ARG A 49 12.88 -17.88 7.77
N TRP A 50 13.56 -17.11 6.92
CA TRP A 50 12.94 -16.44 5.78
C TRP A 50 13.22 -17.12 4.44
N GLY A 51 14.29 -17.90 4.32
CA GLY A 51 14.69 -18.58 3.09
C GLY A 51 15.30 -17.65 2.04
N THR A 52 14.60 -16.57 1.69
CA THR A 52 14.98 -15.65 0.61
C THR A 52 14.90 -14.18 1.04
N GLY A 53 15.60 -13.32 0.30
CA GLY A 53 15.48 -11.86 0.47
C GLY A 53 14.06 -11.35 0.18
N ALA A 54 13.34 -11.96 -0.77
CA ALA A 54 11.95 -11.61 -1.07
C ALA A 54 11.02 -11.88 0.12
N SER A 55 11.17 -13.03 0.79
CA SER A 55 10.41 -13.37 2.00
C SER A 55 10.71 -12.45 3.18
N LEU A 56 11.96 -11.96 3.27
CA LEU A 56 12.41 -11.03 4.30
C LEU A 56 11.84 -9.62 4.08
N ILE A 57 11.79 -9.16 2.82
CA ILE A 57 11.11 -7.93 2.42
C ILE A 57 9.60 -8.05 2.66
N ALA A 58 9.00 -9.19 2.31
CA ALA A 58 7.60 -9.48 2.56
C ALA A 58 7.24 -9.38 4.05
N ASP A 59 8.07 -9.93 4.94
CA ASP A 59 7.89 -9.81 6.40
C ASP A 59 7.99 -8.36 6.88
N MET A 60 8.92 -7.57 6.30
CA MET A 60 9.05 -6.13 6.59
C MET A 60 7.82 -5.33 6.13
N VAL A 61 7.29 -5.63 4.94
CA VAL A 61 6.07 -5.01 4.43
C VAL A 61 4.88 -5.34 5.32
N SER A 62 4.77 -6.60 5.74
CA SER A 62 3.73 -7.06 6.65
C SER A 62 3.79 -6.41 8.03
N GLU A 63 4.99 -6.22 8.58
CA GLU A 63 5.16 -5.66 9.92
C GLU A 63 4.70 -4.19 10.04
N LYS A 64 4.85 -3.42 8.96
CA LYS A 64 4.61 -1.98 8.97
C LYS A 64 3.30 -1.57 8.32
N ALA A 65 2.52 -2.52 7.78
CA ALA A 65 1.33 -2.25 6.97
C ALA A 65 1.59 -1.14 5.92
N ILE A 66 2.75 -1.24 5.26
CA ILE A 66 3.27 -0.16 4.41
C ILE A 66 2.28 0.15 3.28
N ALA A 67 1.99 1.44 3.08
CA ALA A 67 1.15 1.99 2.00
C ALA A 67 -0.36 1.79 2.12
N ALA A 68 -0.87 1.38 3.28
CA ALA A 68 -2.28 1.59 3.62
C ALA A 68 -2.53 3.11 3.73
N PRO A 69 -3.42 3.72 2.93
CA PRO A 69 -3.82 5.10 3.14
C PRO A 69 -4.41 5.26 4.55
N GLU A 70 -4.10 6.33 5.27
CA GLU A 70 -4.79 6.60 6.54
C GLU A 70 -6.28 6.82 6.27
N TYR A 71 -7.15 6.07 6.95
CA TYR A 71 -8.60 6.29 6.88
C TYR A 71 -9.03 7.28 7.96
N PRO A 72 -9.78 8.31 7.59
CA PRO A 72 -10.48 9.13 8.55
C PRO A 72 -11.64 8.34 9.17
N ARG A 73 -12.07 8.71 10.39
CA ARG A 73 -13.28 8.13 10.99
C ARG A 73 -14.48 8.43 10.09
N GLU A 74 -15.35 7.46 9.87
CA GLU A 74 -16.54 7.55 9.01
C GLU A 74 -17.41 8.77 9.33
N GLU A 75 -17.56 9.11 10.61
CA GLU A 75 -18.28 10.29 11.11
C GLU A 75 -17.78 11.62 10.51
N SER A 76 -16.53 11.67 10.05
CA SER A 76 -15.91 12.88 9.47
C SER A 76 -16.47 13.25 8.10
N PHE A 77 -17.17 12.32 7.42
CA PHE A 77 -17.70 12.50 6.06
C PHE A 77 -19.23 12.43 5.97
N SER A 78 -19.92 12.42 7.11
CA SER A 78 -21.38 12.46 7.12
C SER A 78 -21.92 13.71 6.42
N GLY A 79 -22.70 13.52 5.35
CA GLY A 79 -23.25 14.58 4.51
C GLY A 79 -22.25 15.23 3.54
N ALA A 80 -21.04 14.70 3.40
CA ALA A 80 -20.09 15.11 2.37
C ALA A 80 -20.53 14.62 0.98
N SER A 81 -20.17 15.34 -0.09
CA SER A 81 -20.36 14.82 -1.44
C SER A 81 -19.36 13.70 -1.74
N ARG A 82 -19.72 12.80 -2.66
CA ARG A 82 -18.82 11.75 -3.17
C ARG A 82 -17.48 12.31 -3.66
N GLU A 83 -17.52 13.46 -4.34
CA GLU A 83 -16.33 14.17 -4.82
C GLU A 83 -15.38 14.56 -3.67
N VAL A 84 -15.92 15.05 -2.55
CA VAL A 84 -15.11 15.41 -1.37
C VAL A 84 -14.46 14.18 -0.73
N VAL A 85 -15.18 13.06 -0.65
CA VAL A 85 -14.62 11.79 -0.13
C VAL A 85 -13.51 11.28 -1.05
N LEU A 86 -13.73 11.27 -2.36
CA LEU A 86 -12.72 10.84 -3.35
C LEU A 86 -11.50 11.76 -3.33
N ALA A 87 -11.68 13.07 -3.21
CA ALA A 87 -10.57 14.02 -3.06
C ALA A 87 -9.76 13.75 -1.78
N ALA A 88 -10.44 13.40 -0.68
CA ALA A 88 -9.77 13.03 0.57
C ALA A 88 -8.96 11.73 0.44
N LEU A 89 -9.50 10.72 -0.24
CA LEU A 89 -8.79 9.48 -0.58
C LEU A 89 -7.53 9.77 -1.40
N VAL A 90 -7.67 10.53 -2.49
CA VAL A 90 -6.54 10.89 -3.38
C VAL A 90 -5.46 11.64 -2.60
N ALA A 91 -5.85 12.58 -1.74
CA ALA A 91 -4.91 13.30 -0.90
C ALA A 91 -4.22 12.39 0.15
N ALA A 92 -4.96 11.45 0.76
CA ALA A 92 -4.41 10.50 1.72
C ALA A 92 -3.39 9.56 1.07
N LEU A 93 -3.71 9.00 -0.10
CA LEU A 93 -2.79 8.21 -0.90
C LEU A 93 -1.59 9.04 -1.37
N GLY A 94 -1.82 10.29 -1.79
CA GLY A 94 -0.77 11.22 -2.20
C GLY A 94 0.28 11.42 -1.10
N ARG A 95 -0.15 11.66 0.15
CA ARG A 95 0.75 11.77 1.30
C ARG A 95 1.47 10.45 1.61
N SER A 96 0.71 9.36 1.70
CA SER A 96 1.26 8.02 2.01
C SER A 96 2.31 7.58 0.99
N LEU A 97 2.10 7.86 -0.29
CA LEU A 97 2.96 7.39 -1.37
C LEU A 97 4.07 8.36 -1.76
N SER A 98 3.82 9.66 -1.76
CA SER A 98 4.83 10.65 -2.20
C SER A 98 5.82 10.97 -1.09
N ASP A 99 5.35 11.04 0.15
CA ASP A 99 6.16 11.49 1.29
C ASP A 99 6.88 10.33 2.00
N ASP A 100 6.42 9.07 1.81
CA ASP A 100 7.08 7.90 2.41
C ASP A 100 7.90 7.09 1.39
N VAL A 101 9.22 7.22 1.50
CA VAL A 101 10.17 6.41 0.73
C VAL A 101 9.97 4.92 0.98
N LEU A 102 9.57 4.53 2.19
CA LEU A 102 9.33 3.13 2.54
C LEU A 102 8.13 2.57 1.76
N ALA A 103 7.06 3.36 1.58
CA ALA A 103 5.91 3.02 0.76
C ALA A 103 6.26 2.83 -0.72
N ARG A 104 7.04 3.75 -1.30
CA ARG A 104 7.52 3.62 -2.68
C ARG A 104 8.41 2.39 -2.90
N SER A 105 9.26 2.09 -1.92
CA SER A 105 10.10 0.89 -1.97
C SER A 105 9.28 -0.38 -1.87
N ALA A 106 8.30 -0.46 -0.96
CA ALA A 106 7.39 -1.62 -0.87
C ALA A 106 6.63 -1.83 -2.18
N MET A 107 6.12 -0.74 -2.77
CA MET A 107 5.44 -0.77 -4.06
C MET A 107 6.35 -1.26 -5.19
N SER A 108 7.59 -0.76 -5.25
CA SER A 108 8.59 -1.21 -6.22
C SER A 108 8.89 -2.71 -6.07
N GLN A 109 8.91 -3.22 -4.84
CA GLN A 109 9.08 -4.65 -4.55
C GLN A 109 7.85 -5.48 -4.97
N ALA A 110 6.64 -4.95 -4.84
CA ALA A 110 5.42 -5.61 -5.33
C ALA A 110 5.38 -5.78 -6.86
N LEU A 111 6.03 -4.88 -7.62
CA LEU A 111 6.13 -5.03 -9.08
C LEU A 111 7.01 -6.23 -9.47
N VAL A 112 8.11 -6.44 -8.76
CA VAL A 112 9.13 -7.43 -9.13
C VAL A 112 8.98 -8.78 -8.42
N SER A 113 8.28 -8.83 -7.27
CA SER A 113 8.11 -10.04 -6.46
C SER A 113 6.63 -10.40 -6.30
N PRO A 114 6.15 -11.53 -6.85
CA PRO A 114 4.77 -11.99 -6.66
C PRO A 114 4.37 -12.20 -5.19
N LEU A 115 5.33 -12.58 -4.34
CA LEU A 115 5.09 -12.76 -2.90
C LEU A 115 4.79 -11.43 -2.21
N VAL A 116 5.62 -10.42 -2.46
CA VAL A 116 5.40 -9.07 -1.90
C VAL A 116 4.12 -8.47 -2.49
N ARG A 117 3.86 -8.73 -3.77
CA ARG A 117 2.64 -8.30 -4.45
C ARG A 117 1.38 -8.81 -3.76
N GLY A 118 1.31 -10.10 -3.44
CA GLY A 118 0.17 -10.69 -2.75
C GLY A 118 -0.11 -10.00 -1.42
N LEU A 119 0.91 -9.89 -0.57
CA LEU A 119 0.77 -9.24 0.74
C LEU A 119 0.38 -7.76 0.64
N TRP A 120 1.01 -7.03 -0.27
CA TRP A 120 0.68 -5.63 -0.48
C TRP A 120 -0.76 -5.44 -0.95
N PHE A 121 -1.25 -6.30 -1.86
CA PHE A 121 -2.65 -6.27 -2.27
C PHE A 121 -3.61 -6.61 -1.14
N ASP A 122 -3.25 -7.50 -0.22
CA ASP A 122 -4.11 -7.79 0.94
C ASP A 122 -4.27 -6.56 1.84
N PHE A 123 -3.19 -5.83 2.15
CA PHE A 123 -3.28 -4.59 2.94
C PHE A 123 -4.04 -3.48 2.22
N VAL A 124 -3.78 -3.30 0.93
CA VAL A 124 -4.47 -2.29 0.11
C VAL A 124 -5.93 -2.67 -0.15
N ARG A 125 -6.29 -3.94 -0.13
CA ARG A 125 -7.68 -4.34 -0.31
C ARG A 125 -8.53 -3.94 0.89
N GLU A 126 -8.09 -4.30 2.10
CA GLU A 126 -8.76 -3.93 3.35
C GLU A 126 -8.94 -2.40 3.43
N ALA A 127 -7.88 -1.67 3.06
CA ALA A 127 -7.89 -0.23 2.93
C ALA A 127 -9.02 0.34 2.06
N LEU A 128 -9.10 -0.18 0.83
CA LEU A 128 -10.00 0.35 -0.17
C LEU A 128 -11.44 -0.07 0.11
N GLU A 129 -11.65 -1.22 0.76
CA GLU A 129 -12.95 -1.64 1.27
C GLU A 129 -13.49 -0.65 2.31
N GLU A 130 -12.65 -0.16 3.23
CA GLU A 130 -13.05 0.88 4.20
C GLU A 130 -13.38 2.22 3.52
N TRP A 131 -12.57 2.68 2.57
CA TRP A 131 -12.88 3.89 1.81
C TRP A 131 -14.16 3.78 0.98
N ALA A 132 -14.44 2.60 0.43
CA ALA A 132 -15.68 2.35 -0.29
C ALA A 132 -16.90 2.43 0.65
N ALA A 133 -16.78 1.94 1.88
CA ALA A 133 -17.82 2.09 2.89
C ALA A 133 -18.05 3.56 3.27
N ILE A 134 -16.99 4.35 3.47
CA ILE A 134 -17.08 5.80 3.74
C ILE A 134 -17.76 6.53 2.57
N LEU A 135 -17.42 6.16 1.33
CA LEU A 135 -18.02 6.77 0.14
C LEU A 135 -19.51 6.44 0.02
N ALA A 136 -19.89 5.21 0.34
CA ALA A 136 -21.29 4.76 0.32
C ALA A 136 -22.11 5.47 1.42
N SER A 137 -21.57 5.63 2.63
CA SER A 137 -22.29 6.30 3.72
C SER A 137 -22.44 7.81 3.49
N ALA A 138 -21.46 8.45 2.84
CA ALA A 138 -21.57 9.86 2.42
C ALA A 138 -22.69 10.09 1.39
N ALA A 139 -23.01 9.09 0.56
CA ALA A 139 -24.10 9.17 -0.41
C ALA A 139 -25.51 9.13 0.21
N GLY A 140 -25.63 8.82 1.50
CA GLY A 140 -26.89 8.89 2.24
C GLY A 140 -27.81 7.68 2.10
N ASP A 141 -27.36 6.57 1.50
CA ASP A 141 -28.13 5.33 1.40
C ASP A 141 -27.37 4.14 2.04
N PRO A 142 -27.58 3.87 3.34
CA PRO A 142 -26.93 2.77 4.04
C PRO A 142 -27.40 1.36 3.59
N ASP A 143 -28.52 1.26 2.86
CA ASP A 143 -29.16 -0.02 2.50
C ASP A 143 -29.07 -0.36 1.00
N ALA A 144 -28.56 0.54 0.14
CA ALA A 144 -28.33 0.26 -1.28
C ALA A 144 -27.13 -0.68 -1.49
N VAL A 145 -27.38 -1.99 -1.43
CA VAL A 145 -26.40 -3.02 -1.83
C VAL A 145 -25.90 -2.79 -3.28
N ALA A 146 -26.76 -2.24 -4.14
CA ALA A 146 -26.42 -1.94 -5.54
C ALA A 146 -25.51 -0.71 -5.73
N GLY A 147 -25.42 0.20 -4.75
CA GLY A 147 -24.49 1.34 -4.81
C GLY A 147 -23.05 0.92 -4.52
N ARG A 148 -22.86 -0.04 -3.60
CA ARG A 148 -21.53 -0.39 -3.06
C ARG A 148 -20.54 -0.86 -4.10
N ASP A 149 -21.00 -1.48 -5.19
CA ASP A 149 -20.13 -1.93 -6.29
C ASP A 149 -19.57 -0.75 -7.08
N ASP A 150 -20.37 0.30 -7.28
CA ASP A 150 -19.95 1.54 -7.96
C ASP A 150 -19.03 2.36 -7.05
N GLU A 151 -19.32 2.44 -5.75
CA GLU A 151 -18.40 3.08 -4.79
C GLU A 151 -17.05 2.36 -4.69
N ALA A 152 -17.06 1.03 -4.58
CA ALA A 152 -15.84 0.24 -4.61
C ALA A 152 -15.06 0.44 -5.91
N ARG A 153 -15.74 0.49 -7.06
CA ARG A 153 -15.12 0.74 -8.36
C ARG A 153 -14.51 2.14 -8.45
N ALA A 154 -15.20 3.18 -7.98
CA ALA A 154 -14.69 4.55 -7.96
C ALA A 154 -13.43 4.66 -7.08
N VAL A 155 -13.44 4.04 -5.90
CA VAL A 155 -12.28 3.97 -4.99
C VAL A 155 -11.10 3.24 -5.65
N VAL A 156 -11.34 2.09 -6.28
CA VAL A 156 -10.30 1.31 -6.97
C VAL A 156 -9.71 2.09 -8.15
N ILE A 157 -10.53 2.82 -8.91
CA ILE A 157 -10.06 3.69 -10.00
C ILE A 157 -9.16 4.79 -9.43
N ALA A 158 -9.63 5.52 -8.42
CA ALA A 158 -8.87 6.60 -7.81
C ALA A 158 -7.53 6.10 -7.27
N ALA A 159 -7.55 5.03 -6.47
CA ALA A 159 -6.37 4.43 -5.90
C ALA A 159 -5.41 3.87 -6.95
N GLY A 160 -5.95 3.19 -7.96
CA GLY A 160 -5.18 2.67 -9.09
C GLY A 160 -4.41 3.75 -9.82
N GLN A 161 -5.00 4.93 -10.03
CA GLN A 161 -4.30 6.06 -10.64
C GLN A 161 -3.23 6.67 -9.72
N CYS A 162 -3.48 6.77 -8.42
CA CYS A 162 -2.47 7.21 -7.44
C CYS A 162 -1.26 6.27 -7.43
N TYR A 163 -1.49 4.95 -7.46
CA TYR A 163 -0.45 3.94 -7.57
C TYR A 163 0.28 4.03 -8.92
N ALA A 164 -0.44 4.10 -10.03
CA ALA A 164 0.15 4.23 -11.36
C ALA A 164 1.06 5.46 -11.46
N ARG A 165 0.66 6.59 -10.88
CA ARG A 165 1.46 7.81 -10.81
C ARG A 165 2.82 7.58 -10.16
N VAL A 166 2.90 6.82 -9.08
CA VAL A 166 4.16 6.55 -8.36
C VAL A 166 5.11 5.66 -9.16
N VAL A 167 4.55 4.72 -9.92
CA VAL A 167 5.33 3.71 -10.66
C VAL A 167 5.72 4.20 -12.06
N LEU A 168 4.86 5.01 -12.69
CA LEU A 168 4.94 5.35 -14.11
C LEU A 168 5.20 6.84 -14.36
N SER A 169 5.50 7.64 -13.32
CA SER A 169 5.69 9.10 -13.44
C SER A 169 6.65 9.51 -14.55
N ASP A 170 7.67 8.69 -14.81
CA ASP A 170 8.76 9.02 -15.73
C ASP A 170 8.49 8.55 -17.17
N VAL A 171 7.43 7.77 -17.38
CA VAL A 171 7.14 7.09 -18.66
C VAL A 171 5.76 7.38 -19.22
N THR A 172 4.83 7.93 -18.42
CA THR A 172 3.48 8.26 -18.86
C THR A 172 3.01 9.62 -18.32
N PRO A 173 2.18 10.36 -19.06
CA PRO A 173 1.50 11.53 -18.52
C PRO A 173 0.71 11.14 -17.26
N VAL A 174 0.98 11.87 -16.18
CA VAL A 174 0.33 11.67 -14.90
C VAL A 174 -0.93 12.52 -14.82
N LEU A 175 -2.06 11.92 -14.44
CA LEU A 175 -3.29 12.66 -14.12
C LEU A 175 -3.08 13.52 -12.88
N SER A 176 -3.59 14.75 -12.85
CA SER A 176 -3.67 15.57 -11.64
C SER A 176 -4.68 15.00 -10.63
N ASP A 177 -4.67 15.47 -9.39
CA ASP A 177 -5.61 14.99 -8.36
C ASP A 177 -7.07 15.23 -8.78
N GLY A 178 -7.37 16.40 -9.34
CA GLY A 178 -8.69 16.71 -9.89
C GLY A 178 -9.10 15.75 -11.01
N GLN A 179 -8.19 15.45 -11.94
CA GLN A 179 -8.45 14.51 -13.04
C GLN A 179 -8.68 13.07 -12.56
N ILE A 180 -8.02 12.66 -11.47
CA ILE A 180 -8.27 11.35 -10.85
C ILE A 180 -9.68 11.32 -10.24
N VAL A 181 -10.07 12.37 -9.52
CA VAL A 181 -11.41 12.47 -8.93
C VAL A 181 -12.49 12.49 -10.02
N GLU A 182 -12.32 13.31 -11.05
CA GLU A 182 -13.21 13.35 -12.22
C GLU A 182 -13.36 11.97 -12.86
N LEU A 183 -12.25 11.26 -13.09
CA LEU A 183 -12.27 9.92 -13.66
C LEU A 183 -13.03 8.93 -12.76
N ALA A 184 -12.82 8.96 -11.45
CA ALA A 184 -13.54 8.10 -10.52
C ALA A 184 -15.05 8.43 -10.45
N MET A 185 -15.41 9.70 -10.59
CA MET A 185 -16.81 10.15 -10.60
C MET A 185 -17.60 9.62 -11.82
N THR A 186 -16.95 9.36 -12.95
CA THR A 186 -17.62 8.81 -14.16
C THR A 186 -18.34 7.48 -13.92
N VAL A 187 -17.97 6.74 -12.86
CA VAL A 187 -18.65 5.51 -12.47
C VAL A 187 -20.12 5.77 -12.14
N PHE A 188 -20.44 6.95 -11.59
CA PHE A 188 -21.79 7.30 -11.14
C PHE A 188 -22.65 7.96 -12.21
N ASP A 189 -22.07 8.30 -13.36
CA ASP A 189 -22.79 9.01 -14.44
C ASP A 189 -23.69 8.07 -15.27
N GLY A 190 -23.62 6.75 -15.05
CA GLY A 190 -24.42 5.74 -15.73
C GLY A 190 -24.07 5.58 -17.22
N PRO A 191 -24.37 4.43 -17.85
CA PRO A 191 -24.40 4.37 -19.31
C PRO A 191 -25.63 5.15 -19.80
N GLU A 192 -25.42 6.14 -20.68
CA GLU A 192 -26.51 6.70 -21.50
C GLU A 192 -27.26 5.62 -22.27
#